data_AF-A0A355IJM5-F1
#
_entry.id   AF-A0A355IJM5-F1
#
_cell.length_a   1.000
_cell.length_b   1.000
_cell.length_c   1.000
_cell.angle_alpha   90.00
_cell.angle_beta   90.00
_cell.angle_gamma   90.00
#
_symmetry.space_group_name_H-M   'P 1'
#
loop_
_entity.id
_entity.type
_entity.pdbx_description
1 polymer ?
#
loop_
_entity_poly.entity_id
_entity_poly.type
_entity_poly.pdbx_seq_one_letter_code
_entity_poly.pdbx_strand_id
1 'polypeptide(L)'
;VLENDNRYFEKAWQMYAHTRNVQGGKGLWNPADGLWWRDAAFCPPYKEPNGEDCYWSRGNGWVYATYVRVLDILPAKEAHRKAYLKDFKAMSAALKAVQREDGFWNVSLHDPNHFGGKETTGTALFVYGMAWGIRHGILPEKEYLPVITKAWNALATQAVHENGFLGFVQGTGKEPKDGQPVTYDSMPDFEDYGLGCFLLAGSEIYKLDATL
;
A
#
# COMPACT_ATOMS: atom_id res chain seq x y z
N VAL A 1 -3.36 -23.76 0.66
CA VAL A 1 -4.80 -23.99 0.36
C VAL A 1 -4.97 -25.12 -0.63
N LEU A 2 -4.42 -25.00 -1.86
CA LEU A 2 -4.52 -26.05 -2.89
C LEU A 2 -4.03 -27.42 -2.39
N GLU A 3 -2.86 -27.45 -1.76
CA GLU A 3 -2.27 -28.68 -1.20
C GLU A 3 -2.83 -29.07 0.19
N ASN A 4 -3.72 -28.25 0.78
CA ASN A 4 -4.20 -28.39 2.16
C ASN A 4 -3.10 -28.66 3.21
N ASP A 5 -1.92 -28.09 3.01
CA ASP A 5 -0.75 -28.30 3.87
C ASP A 5 -0.44 -27.06 4.71
N ASN A 6 -0.50 -27.23 6.04
CA ASN A 6 -0.29 -26.16 7.00
C ASN A 6 1.15 -25.61 7.03
N ARG A 7 2.13 -26.38 6.53
CA ARG A 7 3.55 -25.95 6.50
C ARG A 7 3.74 -24.68 5.66
N TYR A 8 2.93 -24.46 4.62
CA TYR A 8 3.01 -23.24 3.81
C TYR A 8 2.56 -22.00 4.58
N PHE A 9 1.51 -22.11 5.40
CA PHE A 9 1.02 -20.99 6.20
C PHE A 9 2.02 -20.64 7.32
N GLU A 10 2.56 -21.68 7.97
CA GLU A 10 3.58 -21.49 8.98
C GLU A 10 4.85 -20.88 8.39
N LYS A 11 5.29 -21.33 7.20
CA LYS A 11 6.46 -20.74 6.53
C LYS A 11 6.22 -19.29 6.11
N ALA A 12 5.04 -18.98 5.58
CA ALA A 12 4.64 -17.61 5.24
C ALA A 12 4.67 -16.71 6.48
N TRP A 13 4.14 -17.18 7.62
CA TRP A 13 4.23 -16.49 8.88
C TRP A 13 5.66 -16.26 9.35
N GLN A 14 6.52 -17.27 9.30
CA GLN A 14 7.92 -17.12 9.70
C GLN A 14 8.65 -16.07 8.88
N MET A 15 8.43 -16.03 7.56
CA MET A 15 9.01 -15.02 6.67
C MET A 15 8.46 -13.62 7.00
N TYR A 16 7.15 -13.50 7.17
CA TYR A 16 6.51 -12.25 7.56
C TYR A 16 7.01 -11.74 8.92
N ALA A 17 6.97 -12.57 9.94
CA ALA A 17 7.38 -12.23 11.30
C ALA A 17 8.86 -11.87 11.40
N HIS A 18 9.73 -12.52 10.61
CA HIS A 18 11.14 -12.13 10.50
C HIS A 18 11.26 -10.72 9.91
N THR A 19 10.64 -10.44 8.77
CA THR A 19 10.68 -9.10 8.15
C THR A 19 10.09 -8.03 9.08
N ARG A 20 8.97 -8.35 9.74
CA ARG A 20 8.25 -7.47 10.67
C ARG A 20 9.05 -7.12 11.92
N ASN A 21 9.71 -8.11 12.52
CA ASN A 21 10.19 -8.01 13.91
C ASN A 21 11.72 -8.14 14.06
N VAL A 22 12.43 -8.63 13.03
CA VAL A 22 13.84 -9.00 13.14
C VAL A 22 14.70 -8.30 12.09
N GLN A 23 14.24 -8.21 10.84
CA GLN A 23 15.00 -7.61 9.75
C GLN A 23 15.47 -6.20 10.10
N GLY A 24 16.74 -5.87 9.82
CA GLY A 24 17.33 -4.59 10.25
C GLY A 24 17.58 -4.47 11.76
N GLY A 25 17.52 -5.58 12.51
CA GLY A 25 17.81 -5.66 13.95
C GLY A 25 16.58 -5.46 14.84
N LYS A 26 15.60 -4.66 14.41
CA LYS A 26 14.36 -4.39 15.16
C LYS A 26 13.07 -4.67 14.37
N GLY A 27 13.20 -5.15 13.14
CA GLY A 27 12.10 -5.31 12.22
C GLY A 27 11.83 -4.05 11.39
N LEU A 28 11.13 -4.24 10.27
CA LEU A 28 10.78 -3.16 9.34
C LEU A 28 9.41 -2.53 9.62
N TRP A 29 8.63 -3.07 10.55
CA TRP A 29 7.34 -2.51 10.97
C TRP A 29 7.54 -1.49 12.09
N ASN A 30 7.08 -0.26 11.89
CA ASN A 30 7.00 0.73 12.95
C ASN A 30 5.62 0.67 13.63
N PRO A 31 5.51 0.14 14.87
CA PRO A 31 4.23 0.08 15.57
C PRO A 31 3.70 1.45 16.03
N ALA A 32 4.53 2.48 16.10
CA ALA A 32 4.10 3.84 16.46
C ALA A 32 3.33 4.49 15.31
N ASP A 33 3.85 4.35 14.09
CA ASP A 33 3.28 5.00 12.91
C ASP A 33 2.33 4.07 12.14
N GLY A 34 2.37 2.77 12.41
CA GLY A 34 1.57 1.80 11.68
C GLY A 34 1.98 1.66 10.22
N LEU A 35 3.25 1.92 9.90
CA LEU A 35 3.82 1.89 8.55
C LEU A 35 5.14 1.09 8.53
N TRP A 36 5.57 0.73 7.32
CA TRP A 36 6.78 -0.04 7.09
C TRP A 36 7.90 0.81 6.52
N TRP A 37 9.08 0.75 7.14
CA TRP A 37 10.30 1.16 6.47
C TRP A 37 10.54 0.24 5.27
N ARG A 38 11.07 0.81 4.18
CA ARG A 38 11.32 0.07 2.95
C ARG A 38 12.26 -1.12 3.18
N ASP A 39 13.39 -0.84 3.82
CA ASP A 39 14.42 -1.81 4.15
C ASP A 39 15.25 -1.28 5.35
N ALA A 40 16.21 -2.09 5.80
CA ALA A 40 17.00 -1.81 6.99
C ALA A 40 17.80 -0.50 6.93
N ALA A 41 18.11 0.03 5.74
CA ALA A 41 18.83 1.30 5.60
C ALA A 41 17.95 2.52 5.93
N PHE A 42 16.63 2.36 5.89
CA PHE A 42 15.66 3.42 6.19
C PHE A 42 15.11 3.36 7.61
N CYS A 43 15.49 2.35 8.39
CA CYS A 43 15.22 2.33 9.82
C CYS A 43 15.99 3.46 10.54
N PRO A 44 15.55 3.88 11.75
CA PRO A 44 16.31 4.83 12.56
C PRO A 44 17.78 4.40 12.69
N PRO A 45 18.73 5.34 12.52
CA PRO A 45 18.56 6.79 12.64
C PRO A 45 18.28 7.54 11.33
N TYR A 46 18.00 6.85 10.20
CA TYR A 46 17.63 7.56 8.97
C TYR A 46 16.38 8.41 9.21
N LYS A 47 16.40 9.66 8.72
CA LYS A 47 15.28 10.60 8.77
C LYS A 47 15.16 11.33 7.44
N GLU A 48 13.93 11.65 7.06
CA GLU A 48 13.66 12.58 5.98
C GLU A 48 14.09 14.02 6.37
N PRO A 49 14.23 14.95 5.41
CA PRO A 49 14.62 16.33 5.69
C PRO A 49 13.75 17.04 6.75
N ASN A 50 12.47 16.67 6.86
CA ASN A 50 11.57 17.21 7.89
C ASN A 50 11.75 16.57 9.30
N GLY A 51 12.66 15.62 9.46
CA GLY A 51 12.93 14.93 10.73
C GLY A 51 12.05 13.72 11.02
N GLU A 52 11.11 13.40 10.13
CA GLU A 52 10.21 12.24 10.24
C GLU A 52 10.84 10.96 9.67
N ASP A 53 10.21 9.82 9.94
CA ASP A 53 10.59 8.54 9.35
C ASP A 53 10.28 8.47 7.84
N CYS A 54 11.11 7.75 7.09
CA CYS A 54 10.95 7.57 5.64
C CYS A 54 10.06 6.37 5.33
N TYR A 55 8.83 6.65 4.89
CA TYR A 55 7.89 5.63 4.45
C TYR A 55 7.59 5.79 2.96
N TRP A 56 8.06 4.83 2.17
CA TRP A 56 7.81 4.84 0.74
C TRP A 56 6.38 4.37 0.44
N SER A 57 5.65 5.16 -0.34
CA SER A 57 4.26 4.88 -0.74
C SER A 57 4.12 3.52 -1.43
N ARG A 58 4.84 3.27 -2.52
CA ARG A 58 4.78 1.97 -3.21
C ARG A 58 5.24 0.81 -2.33
N GLY A 59 6.24 1.00 -1.47
CA GLY A 59 6.69 -0.02 -0.54
C GLY A 59 5.61 -0.45 0.45
N ASN A 60 4.93 0.53 1.05
CA ASN A 60 3.78 0.29 1.92
C ASN A 60 2.59 -0.29 1.13
N GLY A 61 2.40 0.14 -0.13
CA GLY A 61 1.38 -0.41 -1.03
C GLY A 61 1.54 -1.91 -1.22
N TRP A 62 2.77 -2.39 -1.46
CA TRP A 62 3.04 -3.82 -1.60
C TRP A 62 2.74 -4.64 -0.34
N VAL A 63 3.10 -4.12 0.83
CA VAL A 63 2.78 -4.78 2.10
C VAL A 63 1.26 -4.81 2.32
N TYR A 64 0.57 -3.72 2.03
CA TYR A 64 -0.87 -3.61 2.20
C TYR A 64 -1.63 -4.57 1.26
N ALA A 65 -1.21 -4.69 0.00
CA ALA A 65 -1.72 -5.68 -0.94
C ALA A 65 -1.41 -7.11 -0.49
N THR A 66 -0.25 -7.35 0.13
CA THR A 66 0.10 -8.66 0.70
C THR A 66 -0.90 -9.08 1.77
N TYR A 67 -1.30 -8.17 2.66
CA TYR A 67 -2.33 -8.48 3.66
C TYR A 67 -3.66 -8.88 3.04
N VAL A 68 -4.10 -8.17 1.99
CA VAL A 68 -5.31 -8.52 1.26
C VAL A 68 -5.20 -9.96 0.74
N ARG A 69 -4.14 -10.28 -0.02
CA ARG A 69 -3.96 -11.62 -0.61
C ARG A 69 -3.86 -12.72 0.45
N VAL A 70 -3.13 -12.46 1.54
CA VAL A 70 -2.97 -13.40 2.64
C VAL A 70 -4.30 -13.63 3.37
N LEU A 71 -5.01 -12.58 3.76
CA LEU A 71 -6.28 -12.70 4.49
C LEU A 71 -7.42 -13.29 3.66
N ASP A 72 -7.36 -13.14 2.33
CA ASP A 72 -8.29 -13.73 1.35
C ASP A 72 -8.08 -15.25 1.19
N ILE A 73 -6.84 -15.72 1.35
CA ILE A 73 -6.46 -17.13 1.14
C ILE A 73 -6.39 -17.92 2.46
N LEU A 74 -6.07 -17.26 3.59
CA LEU A 74 -5.89 -17.95 4.87
C LEU A 74 -7.21 -18.56 5.38
N PRO A 75 -7.18 -19.82 5.86
CA PRO A 75 -8.32 -20.40 6.58
C PRO A 75 -8.71 -19.52 7.78
N ALA A 76 -10.01 -19.39 8.04
CA ALA A 76 -10.51 -18.53 9.12
C ALA A 76 -9.96 -18.88 10.53
N LYS A 77 -9.59 -20.16 10.74
CA LYS A 77 -9.03 -20.68 11.99
C LYS A 77 -7.50 -20.75 12.00
N GLU A 78 -6.82 -20.26 10.97
CA GLU A 78 -5.36 -20.22 10.94
C GLU A 78 -4.83 -19.36 12.11
N ALA A 79 -3.75 -19.83 12.75
CA ALA A 79 -3.29 -19.34 14.04
C ALA A 79 -2.84 -17.87 13.99
N HIS A 80 -2.22 -17.46 12.89
CA HIS A 80 -1.58 -16.15 12.74
C HIS A 80 -2.49 -15.10 12.08
N ARG A 81 -3.66 -15.50 11.56
CA ARG A 81 -4.66 -14.60 10.92
C ARG A 81 -4.95 -13.33 11.72
N LYS A 82 -5.02 -13.42 13.05
CA LYS A 82 -5.29 -12.26 13.93
C LYS A 82 -4.17 -11.21 13.89
N ALA A 83 -2.92 -11.63 13.74
CA ALA A 83 -1.78 -10.72 13.65
C ALA A 83 -1.81 -9.94 12.33
N TYR A 84 -2.01 -10.62 11.20
CA TYR A 84 -2.19 -9.95 9.90
C TYR A 84 -3.36 -8.96 9.92
N LEU A 85 -4.49 -9.34 10.51
CA LEU A 85 -5.66 -8.46 10.60
C LEU A 85 -5.39 -7.22 11.47
N LYS A 86 -4.63 -7.37 12.55
CA LYS A 86 -4.24 -6.24 13.42
C LYS A 86 -3.36 -5.26 12.65
N ASP A 87 -2.34 -5.75 11.96
CA ASP A 87 -1.40 -4.90 11.22
C ASP A 87 -2.06 -4.26 9.99
N PHE A 88 -2.96 -4.98 9.30
CA PHE A 88 -3.80 -4.42 8.22
C PHE A 88 -4.65 -3.25 8.71
N LYS A 89 -5.32 -3.38 9.85
CA LYS A 89 -6.14 -2.29 10.43
C LYS A 89 -5.27 -1.09 10.85
N ALA A 90 -4.10 -1.34 11.43
CA ALA A 90 -3.16 -0.28 11.79
C ALA A 90 -2.68 0.49 10.55
N MET A 91 -2.27 -0.22 9.49
CA MET A 91 -1.89 0.41 8.21
C MET A 91 -3.05 1.18 7.59
N SER A 92 -4.28 0.64 7.63
CA SER A 92 -5.47 1.34 7.11
C SER A 92 -5.65 2.71 7.76
N ALA A 93 -5.53 2.76 9.10
CA ALA A 93 -5.67 4.00 9.86
C ALA A 93 -4.53 4.98 9.56
N ALA A 94 -3.28 4.50 9.50
CA ALA A 94 -2.11 5.32 9.19
C ALA A 94 -2.18 5.91 7.78
N LEU A 95 -2.48 5.08 6.76
CA LEU A 95 -2.61 5.51 5.38
C LEU A 95 -3.73 6.54 5.21
N LYS A 96 -4.88 6.34 5.86
CA LYS A 96 -5.96 7.33 5.86
C LYS A 96 -5.50 8.68 6.40
N ALA A 97 -4.72 8.70 7.47
CA ALA A 97 -4.29 9.94 8.12
C ALA A 97 -3.35 10.80 7.25
N VAL A 98 -2.66 10.19 6.30
CA VAL A 98 -1.65 10.85 5.45
C VAL A 98 -2.08 11.00 3.98
N GLN A 99 -3.37 10.80 3.68
CA GLN A 99 -3.92 11.07 2.34
C GLN A 99 -3.82 12.56 2.02
N ARG A 100 -3.39 12.89 0.80
CA ARG A 100 -3.37 14.27 0.30
C ARG A 100 -4.79 14.80 0.08
N GLU A 101 -4.93 16.11 0.06
CA GLU A 101 -6.22 16.76 -0.23
C GLU A 101 -6.76 16.42 -1.62
N ASP A 102 -5.87 16.18 -2.60
CA ASP A 102 -6.18 15.83 -3.98
C ASP A 102 -6.50 14.33 -4.19
N GLY A 103 -6.50 13.53 -3.13
CA GLY A 103 -6.86 12.11 -3.14
C GLY A 103 -5.71 11.12 -3.35
N PHE A 104 -4.53 11.59 -3.76
CA PHE A 104 -3.34 10.77 -3.90
C PHE A 104 -2.59 10.61 -2.56
N TRP A 105 -1.54 9.80 -2.58
CA TRP A 105 -0.49 9.80 -1.58
C TRP A 105 0.83 10.29 -2.17
N ASN A 106 1.65 10.92 -1.33
CA ASN A 106 3.01 11.34 -1.68
C ASN A 106 3.93 10.13 -1.81
N VAL A 107 5.05 10.28 -2.55
CA VAL A 107 6.05 9.20 -2.65
C VAL A 107 6.66 8.90 -1.27
N SER A 108 6.99 9.94 -0.50
CA SER A 108 7.28 9.84 0.94
C SER A 108 6.02 10.18 1.73
N LEU A 109 5.49 9.21 2.47
CA LEU A 109 4.18 9.34 3.13
C LEU A 109 4.19 10.39 4.26
N HIS A 110 5.31 10.56 4.97
CA HIS A 110 5.45 11.49 6.09
C HIS A 110 6.19 12.79 5.72
N ASP A 111 6.80 12.89 4.53
CA ASP A 111 7.42 14.12 4.05
C ASP A 111 6.85 14.54 2.70
N PRO A 112 5.73 15.29 2.67
CA PRO A 112 5.14 15.78 1.43
C PRO A 112 6.03 16.77 0.66
N ASN A 113 7.13 17.26 1.26
CA ASN A 113 8.07 18.17 0.60
C ASN A 113 9.30 17.45 0.05
N HIS A 114 9.51 16.17 0.40
CA HIS A 114 10.60 15.34 -0.11
C HIS A 114 10.08 14.27 -1.05
N PHE A 115 10.26 14.48 -2.36
CA PHE A 115 9.60 13.68 -3.41
C PHE A 115 8.07 13.71 -3.30
N GLY A 116 7.54 14.86 -2.90
CA GLY A 116 6.10 15.11 -2.85
C GLY A 116 5.43 15.04 -4.21
N GLY A 117 4.11 14.89 -4.19
CA GLY A 117 3.29 14.90 -5.40
C GLY A 117 2.43 13.65 -5.53
N LYS A 118 1.81 13.50 -6.69
CA LYS A 118 0.94 12.37 -6.99
C LYS A 118 1.79 11.14 -7.27
N GLU A 119 1.44 10.02 -6.64
CA GLU A 119 2.08 8.73 -6.88
C GLU A 119 0.98 7.67 -7.09
N THR A 120 0.84 7.20 -8.33
CA THR A 120 -0.29 6.35 -8.76
C THR A 120 -0.26 4.96 -8.14
N THR A 121 0.91 4.35 -7.97
CA THR A 121 0.98 2.92 -7.64
C THR A 121 0.63 2.62 -6.20
N GLY A 122 1.19 3.36 -5.23
CA GLY A 122 0.79 3.25 -3.83
C GLY A 122 -0.66 3.66 -3.64
N THR A 123 -1.09 4.78 -4.25
CA THR A 123 -2.50 5.22 -4.21
C THR A 123 -3.45 4.11 -4.65
N ALA A 124 -3.17 3.44 -5.77
CA ALA A 124 -3.98 2.32 -6.26
C ALA A 124 -3.98 1.12 -5.30
N LEU A 125 -2.83 0.74 -4.74
CA LEU A 125 -2.74 -0.37 -3.78
C LEU A 125 -3.45 -0.05 -2.45
N PHE A 126 -3.47 1.21 -2.03
CA PHE A 126 -4.23 1.65 -0.85
C PHE A 126 -5.74 1.59 -1.10
N VAL A 127 -6.20 2.04 -2.27
CA VAL A 127 -7.60 1.89 -2.70
C VAL A 127 -7.99 0.41 -2.72
N TYR A 128 -7.17 -0.44 -3.34
CA TYR A 128 -7.39 -1.89 -3.41
C TYR A 128 -7.63 -2.49 -2.01
N GLY A 129 -6.72 -2.24 -1.07
CA GLY A 129 -6.84 -2.83 0.26
C GLY A 129 -7.96 -2.23 1.11
N MET A 130 -8.20 -0.91 1.06
CA MET A 130 -9.29 -0.29 1.81
C MET A 130 -10.66 -0.73 1.28
N ALA A 131 -10.85 -0.81 -0.03
CA ALA A 131 -12.08 -1.30 -0.64
C ALA A 131 -12.34 -2.78 -0.30
N TRP A 132 -11.32 -3.62 -0.41
CA TRP A 132 -11.40 -5.01 0.05
C TRP A 132 -11.77 -5.11 1.54
N GLY A 133 -11.18 -4.24 2.37
CA GLY A 133 -11.45 -4.18 3.81
C GLY A 133 -12.89 -3.82 4.15
N ILE A 134 -13.52 -2.90 3.41
CA ILE A 134 -14.95 -2.60 3.55
C ILE A 134 -15.79 -3.82 3.17
N ARG A 135 -15.55 -4.40 1.98
CA ARG A 135 -16.33 -5.54 1.48
C ARG A 135 -16.29 -6.77 2.41
N HIS A 136 -15.22 -6.92 3.19
CA HIS A 136 -15.07 -8.02 4.14
C HIS A 136 -15.51 -7.66 5.58
N GLY A 137 -16.13 -6.49 5.79
CA GLY A 137 -16.58 -6.03 7.11
C GLY A 137 -15.45 -5.78 8.10
N ILE A 138 -14.22 -5.57 7.60
CA ILE A 138 -13.01 -5.36 8.41
C ILE A 138 -12.84 -3.87 8.74
N LEU A 139 -13.14 -3.00 7.77
CA LEU A 139 -13.04 -1.55 7.88
C LEU A 139 -14.45 -0.92 7.87
N PRO A 140 -14.74 0.05 8.75
CA PRO A 140 -16.03 0.73 8.75
C PRO A 140 -16.24 1.55 7.48
N GLU A 141 -17.30 1.24 6.73
CA GLU A 141 -17.62 1.89 5.46
C GLU A 141 -17.70 3.42 5.59
N LYS A 142 -18.43 3.92 6.60
CA LYS A 142 -18.60 5.36 6.84
C LYS A 142 -17.28 6.12 7.01
N GLU A 143 -16.23 5.43 7.45
CA GLU A 143 -14.92 6.03 7.73
C GLU A 143 -13.99 5.95 6.51
N TYR A 144 -14.06 4.84 5.74
CA TYR A 144 -13.10 4.56 4.67
C TYR A 144 -13.65 4.83 3.27
N LEU A 145 -14.97 4.77 3.05
CA LEU A 145 -15.56 5.02 1.73
C LEU A 145 -15.23 6.43 1.20
N PRO A 146 -15.27 7.52 1.99
CA PRO A 146 -14.90 8.84 1.49
C PRO A 146 -13.43 8.93 1.03
N VAL A 147 -12.53 8.21 1.73
CA VAL A 147 -11.08 8.15 1.43
C VAL A 147 -10.85 7.44 0.10
N ILE A 148 -11.51 6.28 -0.06
CA ILE A 148 -11.46 5.45 -1.26
C ILE A 148 -12.05 6.20 -2.46
N THR A 149 -13.25 6.78 -2.33
CA THR A 149 -13.92 7.49 -3.42
C THR A 149 -13.09 8.67 -3.91
N LYS A 150 -12.50 9.44 -2.99
CA LYS A 150 -11.61 10.54 -3.35
C LYS A 150 -10.40 10.06 -4.16
N ALA A 151 -9.74 9.01 -3.68
CA ALA A 151 -8.56 8.43 -4.34
C ALA A 151 -8.89 7.82 -5.70
N TRP A 152 -9.98 7.05 -5.80
CA TRP A 152 -10.41 6.43 -7.05
C TRP A 152 -10.78 7.48 -8.11
N ASN A 153 -11.55 8.50 -7.73
CA ASN A 153 -11.88 9.60 -8.64
C ASN A 153 -10.61 10.32 -9.11
N ALA A 154 -9.64 10.55 -8.22
CA ALA A 154 -8.37 11.17 -8.58
C ALA A 154 -7.55 10.31 -9.56
N LEU A 155 -7.46 9.00 -9.30
CA LEU A 155 -6.82 8.04 -10.20
C LEU A 155 -7.49 8.04 -11.59
N ALA A 156 -8.81 7.85 -11.63
CA ALA A 156 -9.55 7.69 -12.88
C ALA A 156 -9.59 8.96 -13.74
N THR A 157 -9.57 10.15 -13.13
CA THR A 157 -9.69 11.42 -13.86
C THR A 157 -8.38 12.16 -14.07
N GLN A 158 -7.33 11.83 -13.33
CA GLN A 158 -6.06 12.57 -13.37
C GLN A 158 -4.86 11.69 -13.71
N ALA A 159 -4.88 10.39 -13.41
CA ALA A 159 -3.75 9.50 -13.73
C ALA A 159 -3.90 8.81 -15.09
N VAL A 160 -5.12 8.64 -15.60
CA VAL A 160 -5.35 7.97 -16.89
C VAL A 160 -5.29 9.00 -18.02
N HIS A 161 -4.38 8.79 -18.96
CA HIS A 161 -4.28 9.57 -20.19
C HIS A 161 -5.42 9.24 -21.15
N GLU A 162 -5.70 10.11 -22.13
CA GLU A 162 -6.74 9.87 -23.14
C GLU A 162 -6.53 8.57 -23.93
N ASN A 163 -5.27 8.14 -24.09
CA ASN A 163 -4.89 6.89 -24.77
C ASN A 163 -4.88 5.67 -23.84
N GLY A 164 -5.25 5.81 -22.56
CA GLY A 164 -5.23 4.75 -21.55
C GLY A 164 -3.88 4.56 -20.84
N PHE A 165 -2.86 5.34 -21.16
CA PHE A 165 -1.58 5.30 -20.46
C PHE A 165 -1.73 5.81 -19.01
N LEU A 166 -0.96 5.24 -18.08
CA LEU A 166 -1.00 5.64 -16.67
C LEU A 166 0.13 6.62 -16.34
N GLY A 167 -0.24 7.85 -16.03
CA GLY A 167 0.64 8.88 -15.50
C GLY A 167 0.92 8.75 -14.00
N PHE A 168 1.87 9.54 -13.53
CA PHE A 168 2.35 9.56 -12.14
C PHE A 168 2.81 8.20 -11.61
N VAL A 169 3.31 7.34 -12.50
CA VAL A 169 3.90 6.05 -12.15
C VAL A 169 5.40 6.24 -11.97
N GLN A 170 5.87 6.18 -10.73
CA GLN A 170 7.31 6.19 -10.46
C GLN A 170 7.95 4.92 -11.01
N GLY A 171 9.05 5.06 -11.76
CA GLY A 171 9.83 3.96 -12.34
C GLY A 171 10.47 3.00 -11.33
N THR A 172 11.15 1.96 -11.83
CA THR A 172 11.83 0.98 -10.98
C THR A 172 12.89 1.67 -10.12
N GLY A 173 12.99 1.30 -8.84
CA GLY A 173 13.86 2.00 -7.91
C GLY A 173 14.04 1.29 -6.58
N LYS A 174 15.22 1.47 -5.99
CA LYS A 174 15.59 1.01 -4.66
C LYS A 174 15.19 1.99 -3.56
N GLU A 175 14.96 3.27 -3.84
CA GLU A 175 14.57 4.27 -2.81
C GLU A 175 13.56 5.34 -3.32
N PRO A 176 12.94 6.20 -2.47
CA PRO A 176 11.96 7.20 -2.92
C PRO A 176 12.49 8.19 -3.95
N LYS A 177 13.80 8.47 -3.92
CA LYS A 177 14.46 9.41 -4.85
C LYS A 177 14.57 8.88 -6.28
N ASP A 178 14.44 7.58 -6.48
CA ASP A 178 14.64 6.97 -7.79
C ASP A 178 13.45 7.24 -8.70
N GLY A 179 13.70 7.59 -9.97
CA GLY A 179 12.64 7.91 -10.93
C GLY A 179 11.86 9.19 -10.60
N GLN A 180 12.50 10.15 -9.93
CA GLN A 180 11.94 11.46 -9.58
C GLN A 180 12.41 12.57 -10.54
N PRO A 181 11.61 13.64 -10.76
CA PRO A 181 10.26 13.84 -10.23
C PRO A 181 9.23 12.94 -10.94
N VAL A 182 8.19 12.55 -10.21
CA VAL A 182 7.04 11.82 -10.77
C VAL A 182 6.06 12.82 -11.38
N THR A 183 5.87 12.73 -12.69
CA THR A 183 5.02 13.64 -13.47
C THR A 183 3.94 12.88 -14.22
N TYR A 184 3.02 13.61 -14.85
CA TYR A 184 1.96 13.04 -15.64
C TYR A 184 2.49 12.17 -16.80
N ASP A 185 3.60 12.59 -17.43
CA ASP A 185 4.22 11.90 -18.56
C ASP A 185 5.33 10.91 -18.15
N SER A 186 5.50 10.64 -16.86
CA SER A 186 6.50 9.66 -16.39
C SER A 186 6.19 8.26 -16.93
N MET A 187 7.01 7.81 -17.88
CA MET A 187 7.05 6.42 -18.34
C MET A 187 8.07 5.63 -17.51
N PRO A 188 7.67 4.56 -16.80
CA PRO A 188 8.61 3.71 -16.08
C PRO A 188 9.51 2.93 -17.05
N ASP A 189 10.78 2.71 -16.68
CA ASP A 189 11.79 1.99 -17.48
C ASP A 189 11.42 0.53 -17.80
N PHE A 190 10.38 0.01 -17.13
CA PHE A 190 9.78 -1.29 -17.37
C PHE A 190 8.26 -1.19 -17.18
N GLU A 191 7.48 -1.60 -18.18
CA GLU A 191 6.02 -1.69 -18.07
C GLU A 191 5.61 -3.02 -17.43
N ASP A 192 4.84 -2.96 -16.33
CA ASP A 192 3.78 -3.95 -15.99
C ASP A 192 3.19 -3.80 -14.57
N TYR A 193 3.92 -3.34 -13.55
CA TYR A 193 3.36 -3.33 -12.19
C TYR A 193 2.32 -2.23 -11.94
N GLY A 194 2.50 -1.02 -12.49
CA GLY A 194 1.60 0.11 -12.25
C GLY A 194 0.19 -0.16 -12.77
N LEU A 195 0.09 -0.75 -13.96
CA LEU A 195 -1.17 -1.21 -14.55
C LEU A 195 -1.83 -2.27 -13.66
N GLY A 196 -1.08 -3.26 -13.18
CA GLY A 196 -1.59 -4.26 -12.25
C GLY A 196 -2.16 -3.65 -10.96
N CYS A 197 -1.46 -2.66 -10.38
CA CYS A 197 -1.94 -1.93 -9.20
C CYS A 197 -3.27 -1.22 -9.48
N PHE A 198 -3.36 -0.50 -10.61
CA PHE A 198 -4.57 0.20 -11.02
C PHE A 198 -5.74 -0.75 -11.25
N LEU A 199 -5.52 -1.87 -11.95
CA LEU A 199 -6.55 -2.88 -12.22
C LEU A 199 -7.02 -3.58 -10.95
N LEU A 200 -6.12 -3.86 -9.98
CA LEU A 200 -6.51 -4.37 -8.67
C LEU A 200 -7.45 -3.39 -7.97
N ALA A 201 -7.10 -2.10 -7.93
CA ALA A 201 -7.94 -1.04 -7.36
C ALA A 201 -9.32 -1.00 -8.03
N GLY A 202 -9.35 -0.87 -9.36
CA GLY A 202 -10.60 -0.82 -10.13
C GLY A 202 -11.47 -2.06 -9.94
N SER A 203 -10.86 -3.25 -9.80
CA SER A 203 -11.61 -4.48 -9.57
C SER A 203 -12.32 -4.51 -8.21
N GLU A 204 -11.70 -4.00 -7.14
CA GLU A 204 -12.37 -3.93 -5.83
C GLU A 204 -13.36 -2.77 -5.75
N ILE A 205 -13.12 -1.66 -6.45
CA ILE A 205 -14.13 -0.59 -6.60
C ILE A 205 -15.38 -1.12 -7.28
N TYR A 206 -15.23 -1.81 -8.41
CA TYR A 206 -16.36 -2.39 -9.13
C TYR A 206 -17.17 -3.37 -8.24
N LYS A 207 -16.47 -4.22 -7.48
CA LYS A 207 -17.13 -5.13 -6.54
C LYS A 207 -17.78 -4.42 -5.36
N LEU A 208 -17.21 -3.31 -4.89
CA LEU A 208 -17.74 -2.54 -3.76
C LEU A 208 -19.04 -1.85 -4.17
N ASP A 209 -19.06 -1.20 -5.33
CA ASP A 209 -20.25 -0.57 -5.91
C ASP A 209 -21.40 -1.57 -6.12
N ALA A 210 -21.09 -2.77 -6.60
CA ALA A 210 -22.07 -3.84 -6.76
C ALA A 210 -22.65 -4.39 -5.43
N THR A 211 -22.11 -3.98 -4.28
CA THR A 211 -22.56 -4.41 -2.94
C THR A 211 -23.17 -3.30 -2.09
N LEU A 212 -23.18 -2.06 -2.60
CA LEU A 212 -23.87 -0.91 -2.01
C LEU A 212 -25.31 -0.81 -2.55
#